data_AF-A0A3P9NYD7-F1
#
_entry.id   AF-A0A3P9NYD7-F1
#
_cell.length_a   1.000
_cell.length_b   1.000
_cell.length_c   1.000
_cell.angle_alpha   90.00
_cell.angle_beta   90.00
_cell.angle_gamma   90.00
#
_symmetry.space_group_name_H-M   'P 1'
#
loop_
_entity.id
_entity.type
_entity.pdbx_description
1 polymer ?
#
loop_
_entity_poly.entity_id
_entity_poly.type
_entity_poly.pdbx_seq_one_letter_code
_entity_poly.pdbx_strand_id
1 'polypeptide(L)'
;MQIIVGNRQSLISEFLACVVKTLTTFLFVQVTVMASKENDASCLTFSPFFLQLIPLFFFIGGGAAMSLMYLARLGLRNPDVSWDRKNNPEPWNKLSPNYQYKFFTVNMDYSKLKKDRPDF
;
A
#
# COMPACT_ATOMS: atom_id res chain seq x y z
N MET A 1 10.24 -5.77 24.15
CA MET A 1 9.16 -5.93 23.16
C MET A 1 9.24 -4.91 22.00
N GLN A 2 10.42 -4.37 21.67
CA GLN A 2 10.64 -3.48 20.51
C GLN A 2 11.10 -4.24 19.25
N ILE A 3 11.28 -5.56 19.34
CA ILE A 3 11.90 -6.39 18.28
C ILE A 3 10.88 -6.86 17.22
N ILE A 4 9.60 -6.97 17.56
CA ILE A 4 8.56 -7.45 16.61
C ILE A 4 8.10 -6.33 15.64
N VAL A 5 8.21 -5.05 16.02
CA VAL A 5 7.87 -3.90 15.16
C VAL A 5 8.90 -3.68 14.06
N GLY A 6 10.18 -3.97 14.34
CA GLY A 6 11.27 -3.90 13.35
C GLY A 6 11.04 -4.83 12.15
N ASN A 7 10.53 -6.04 12.40
CA ASN A 7 10.30 -7.05 11.36
C ASN A 7 9.09 -6.74 10.44
N ARG A 8 8.11 -5.93 10.88
CA ARG A 8 6.96 -5.55 10.03
C ARG A 8 7.21 -4.27 9.23
N GLN A 9 7.96 -3.32 9.78
CA GLN A 9 8.40 -2.13 9.03
C GLN A 9 9.45 -2.51 7.97
N SER A 10 10.36 -3.44 8.26
CA SER A 10 11.28 -3.99 7.25
C SER A 10 10.49 -4.67 6.12
N LEU A 11 9.43 -5.42 6.44
CA LEU A 11 8.58 -6.09 5.45
C LEU A 11 7.85 -5.10 4.53
N ILE A 12 7.43 -3.93 5.03
CA ILE A 12 6.85 -2.86 4.20
C ILE A 12 7.91 -2.24 3.28
N SER A 13 9.11 -1.96 3.79
CA SER A 13 10.20 -1.43 2.97
C SER A 13 10.71 -2.44 1.93
N GLU A 14 10.71 -3.72 2.26
CA GLU A 14 11.07 -4.80 1.33
C GLU A 14 9.97 -5.03 0.29
N PHE A 15 8.70 -4.92 0.65
CA PHE A 15 7.61 -4.93 -0.31
C PHE A 15 7.69 -3.73 -1.26
N LEU A 16 7.95 -2.53 -0.75
CA LEU A 16 8.16 -1.35 -1.60
C LEU A 16 9.38 -1.54 -2.52
N ALA A 17 10.49 -2.05 -2.00
CA ALA A 17 11.68 -2.32 -2.80
C ALA A 17 11.44 -3.40 -3.87
N CYS A 18 10.64 -4.43 -3.55
CA CYS A 18 10.20 -5.45 -4.48
C CYS A 18 9.31 -4.85 -5.58
N VAL A 19 8.27 -4.09 -5.21
CA VAL A 19 7.37 -3.41 -6.16
C VAL A 19 8.15 -2.45 -7.05
N VAL A 20 9.07 -1.65 -6.49
CA VAL A 20 9.91 -0.74 -7.28
C VAL A 20 10.83 -1.53 -8.21
N LYS A 21 11.55 -2.55 -7.75
CA LYS A 21 12.40 -3.39 -8.62
C LYS A 21 11.59 -4.09 -9.71
N THR A 22 10.41 -4.61 -9.39
CA THR A 22 9.53 -5.26 -10.35
C THR A 22 8.97 -4.23 -11.34
N LEU A 23 8.55 -3.04 -10.92
CA LEU A 23 8.08 -1.99 -11.82
C LEU A 23 9.19 -1.46 -12.73
N THR A 24 10.40 -1.24 -12.22
CA THR A 24 11.51 -0.75 -13.04
C THR A 24 11.97 -1.79 -14.04
N THR A 25 11.99 -3.07 -13.68
CA THR A 25 12.28 -4.17 -14.62
C THR A 25 11.16 -4.38 -15.63
N PHE A 26 9.89 -4.24 -15.23
CA PHE A 26 8.75 -4.34 -16.14
C PHE A 26 8.70 -3.16 -17.11
N LEU A 27 8.98 -1.94 -16.66
CA LEU A 27 9.11 -0.75 -17.51
C LEU A 27 10.31 -0.88 -18.45
N PHE A 28 11.44 -1.43 -17.99
CA PHE A 28 12.59 -1.70 -18.86
C PHE A 28 12.24 -2.72 -19.95
N VAL A 29 11.57 -3.82 -19.59
CA VAL A 29 11.09 -4.82 -20.56
C VAL A 29 10.07 -4.20 -21.52
N GLN A 30 9.12 -3.40 -21.05
CA GLN A 30 8.15 -2.71 -21.92
C GLN A 30 8.83 -1.70 -22.84
N VAL A 31 9.77 -0.88 -22.36
CA VAL A 31 10.52 0.06 -23.20
C VAL A 31 11.35 -0.67 -24.25
N THR A 32 11.99 -1.80 -23.91
CA THR A 32 12.73 -2.62 -24.89
C THR A 32 11.80 -3.32 -25.90
N VAL A 33 10.62 -3.81 -25.46
CA VAL A 33 9.61 -4.40 -26.35
C VAL A 33 9.00 -3.35 -27.28
N MET A 34 8.78 -2.13 -26.79
CA MET A 34 8.24 -1.01 -27.57
C MET A 34 9.27 -0.42 -28.53
N ALA A 35 10.56 -0.42 -28.18
CA ALA A 35 11.66 -0.01 -29.06
C ALA A 35 11.88 -0.99 -30.24
N SER A 36 11.45 -2.25 -30.13
CA SER A 36 11.50 -3.20 -31.25
C SER A 36 10.35 -3.02 -32.26
N LYS A 37 9.33 -2.21 -31.93
CA LYS A 37 8.13 -1.98 -32.74
C LYS A 37 8.16 -0.68 -33.55
N GLU A 38 9.34 -0.11 -33.82
CA GLU A 38 9.45 1.12 -34.60
C GLU A 38 9.48 0.89 -36.12
N ASN A 39 9.73 -0.35 -36.59
CA ASN A 39 9.87 -0.64 -38.02
C ASN A 39 8.57 -1.09 -38.74
N ASP A 40 7.44 -1.20 -38.03
CA ASP A 40 6.14 -1.65 -38.60
C ASP A 40 5.05 -0.57 -38.51
N ALA A 41 5.46 0.71 -38.49
CA ALA A 41 4.65 1.86 -38.09
C ALA A 41 3.52 2.28 -39.07
N SER A 42 3.20 1.54 -40.12
CA SER A 42 2.16 1.93 -41.08
C SER A 42 0.76 1.32 -40.82
N CYS A 43 0.60 0.40 -39.85
CA CYS A 43 -0.68 -0.32 -39.63
C CYS A 43 -1.34 -0.09 -38.25
N LEU A 44 -0.78 0.77 -37.38
CA LEU A 44 -1.10 0.78 -35.94
C LEU A 44 -2.23 1.72 -35.47
N THR A 45 -2.97 2.38 -36.36
CA THR A 45 -4.09 3.26 -35.95
C THR A 45 -5.49 2.65 -36.10
N PHE A 46 -5.62 1.37 -36.46
CA PHE A 46 -6.92 0.70 -36.51
C PHE A 46 -6.83 -0.83 -36.41
N SER A 47 -6.30 -1.35 -35.30
CA SER A 47 -6.31 -2.81 -35.05
C SER A 47 -7.13 -3.12 -33.79
N PRO A 48 -8.07 -4.09 -33.82
CA PRO A 48 -8.90 -4.47 -32.66
C PRO A 48 -8.10 -5.03 -31.48
N PHE A 49 -6.78 -5.22 -31.64
CA PHE A 49 -5.85 -5.69 -30.61
C PHE A 49 -5.77 -4.79 -29.36
N PHE A 50 -5.97 -3.48 -29.52
CA PHE A 50 -5.90 -2.55 -28.37
C PHE A 50 -7.06 -2.76 -27.38
N LEU A 51 -8.23 -3.24 -27.83
CA LEU A 51 -9.38 -3.49 -26.95
C LEU A 51 -9.16 -4.69 -26.03
N GLN A 52 -8.35 -5.67 -26.44
CA GLN A 52 -8.06 -6.87 -25.64
C GLN A 52 -7.02 -6.60 -24.52
N LEU A 53 -6.14 -5.62 -24.70
CA LEU A 53 -5.02 -5.32 -23.77
C LEU A 53 -5.41 -4.38 -22.62
N ILE A 54 -6.41 -3.50 -22.82
CA ILE A 54 -6.92 -2.56 -21.81
C ILE A 54 -7.34 -3.25 -20.50
N PRO A 55 -8.15 -4.33 -20.51
CA PRO A 55 -8.56 -4.98 -19.26
C PRO A 55 -7.38 -5.58 -18.49
N LEU A 56 -6.36 -6.09 -19.21
CA LEU A 56 -5.16 -6.66 -18.58
C LEU A 56 -4.35 -5.59 -17.84
N PHE A 57 -4.13 -4.42 -18.46
CA PHE A 57 -3.43 -3.31 -17.81
C PHE A 57 -4.22 -2.73 -16.63
N PHE A 58 -5.55 -2.73 -16.69
CA PHE A 58 -6.40 -2.30 -15.58
C PHE A 58 -6.24 -3.21 -14.35
N PHE A 59 -6.22 -4.54 -14.51
CA PHE A 59 -6.04 -5.45 -13.38
C PHE A 59 -4.63 -5.40 -12.79
N ILE A 60 -3.59 -5.26 -13.63
CA ILE A 60 -2.20 -5.17 -13.16
C ILE A 60 -1.95 -3.82 -12.48
N GLY A 61 -2.34 -2.72 -13.11
CA GLY A 61 -2.20 -1.37 -12.56
C GLY A 61 -3.08 -1.19 -11.32
N GLY A 62 -4.33 -1.65 -11.37
CA GLY A 62 -5.25 -1.64 -10.24
C GLY A 62 -4.77 -2.50 -9.07
N GLY A 63 -4.25 -3.69 -9.33
CA GLY A 63 -3.68 -4.57 -8.29
C GLY A 63 -2.44 -3.99 -7.63
N ALA A 64 -1.54 -3.38 -8.41
CA ALA A 64 -0.35 -2.71 -7.89
C ALA A 64 -0.73 -1.45 -7.09
N ALA A 65 -1.64 -0.62 -7.58
CA ALA A 65 -2.11 0.57 -6.88
C ALA A 65 -2.85 0.21 -5.57
N MET A 66 -3.72 -0.80 -5.59
CA MET A 66 -4.49 -1.22 -4.42
C MET A 66 -3.59 -1.84 -3.32
N SER A 67 -2.57 -2.60 -3.70
CA SER A 67 -1.61 -3.16 -2.73
C SER A 67 -0.79 -2.06 -2.04
N LEU A 68 -0.30 -1.08 -2.80
CA LEU A 68 0.38 0.09 -2.26
C LEU A 68 -0.52 0.94 -1.35
N MET A 69 -1.77 1.17 -1.77
CA MET A 69 -2.73 1.93 -0.98
C MET A 69 -3.04 1.24 0.37
N TYR A 70 -3.17 -0.09 0.35
CA TYR A 70 -3.39 -0.88 1.58
C TYR A 70 -2.17 -0.80 2.51
N LEU A 71 -0.96 -0.96 1.99
CA LEU A 71 0.29 -0.79 2.75
C LEU A 71 0.41 0.61 3.36
N ALA A 72 0.12 1.66 2.58
CA ALA A 72 0.14 3.04 3.06
C ALA A 72 -0.86 3.25 4.21
N ARG A 73 -2.08 2.71 4.10
CA ARG A 73 -3.06 2.76 5.18
C ARG A 73 -2.56 2.04 6.43
N LEU A 74 -1.95 0.87 6.28
CA LEU A 74 -1.42 0.11 7.42
C LEU A 74 -0.26 0.84 8.09
N GLY A 75 0.61 1.51 7.33
CA GLY A 75 1.72 2.28 7.88
C GLY A 75 1.25 3.51 8.67
N LEU A 76 0.22 4.22 8.18
CA LEU A 76 -0.20 5.51 8.75
C LEU A 76 -1.20 5.39 9.90
N ARG A 77 -2.11 4.40 9.87
CA ARG A 77 -3.22 4.30 10.84
C ARG A 77 -3.05 3.21 11.90
N ASN A 78 -2.02 2.37 11.80
CA ASN A 78 -1.79 1.36 12.85
C ASN A 78 -1.05 1.98 14.05
N PRO A 79 -1.56 1.79 15.28
CA PRO A 79 -0.92 2.31 16.48
C PRO A 79 0.38 1.59 16.85
N ASP A 80 0.63 0.41 16.28
CA ASP A 80 1.89 -0.33 16.44
C ASP A 80 3.06 0.28 15.65
N VAL A 81 2.76 1.23 14.75
CA VAL A 81 3.76 1.92 13.94
C VAL A 81 3.95 3.33 14.50
N SER A 82 5.11 3.59 15.09
CA SER A 82 5.50 4.94 15.50
C SER A 82 6.51 5.52 14.50
N TRP A 83 6.08 6.59 13.82
CA TRP A 83 6.92 7.42 12.95
C TRP A 83 7.77 8.42 13.74
N ASP A 84 7.28 8.84 14.92
CA ASP A 84 7.95 9.78 15.81
C ASP A 84 8.36 9.08 17.10
N ARG A 85 9.58 8.53 17.08
CA ARG A 85 10.16 7.82 18.23
C ARG A 85 10.64 8.73 19.36
N LYS A 86 10.70 10.05 19.15
CA LYS A 86 11.30 10.99 20.12
C LYS A 86 10.26 11.72 20.96
N ASN A 87 9.19 12.20 20.35
CA ASN A 87 8.14 12.95 21.04
C ASN A 87 6.91 12.07 21.35
N ASN A 88 6.80 10.89 20.72
CA ASN A 88 5.68 9.99 20.91
C ASN A 88 6.13 8.52 20.92
N PRO A 89 7.01 8.13 21.87
CA PRO A 89 7.52 6.76 21.97
C PRO A 89 6.40 5.74 22.20
N GLU A 90 5.30 6.17 22.81
CA GLU A 90 4.13 5.36 23.14
C GLU A 90 2.87 5.93 22.47
N PRO A 91 2.66 5.65 21.17
CA PRO A 91 1.57 6.25 20.40
C PRO A 91 0.17 5.94 20.95
N TRP A 92 0.03 4.87 21.73
CA TRP A 92 -1.23 4.46 22.36
C TRP A 92 -1.71 5.42 23.46
N ASN A 93 -0.85 6.22 24.08
CA ASN A 93 -1.28 7.14 25.14
C ASN A 93 -2.19 8.26 24.63
N LYS A 94 -2.06 8.63 23.35
CA LYS A 94 -2.86 9.70 22.74
C LYS A 94 -4.15 9.20 22.07
N LEU A 95 -4.38 7.89 22.03
CA LEU A 95 -5.54 7.31 21.37
C LEU A 95 -6.74 7.30 22.33
N SER A 96 -7.87 7.82 21.86
CA SER A 96 -9.12 7.73 22.62
C SER A 96 -9.69 6.30 22.55
N PRO A 97 -10.41 5.82 23.59
CA PRO A 97 -11.06 4.51 23.56
C PRO A 97 -12.08 4.35 22.42
N ASN A 98 -12.66 5.47 21.99
CA ASN A 98 -13.61 5.54 20.89
C ASN A 98 -12.92 5.46 19.51
N TYR A 99 -11.59 5.53 19.45
CA TYR A 99 -10.87 5.53 18.18
C TYR A 99 -10.87 4.14 17.55
N GLN A 100 -11.50 4.06 16.38
CA GLN A 100 -11.56 2.84 15.60
C GLN A 100 -10.47 2.84 14.51
N TYR A 101 -9.41 2.07 14.74
CA TYR A 101 -8.36 1.90 13.73
C TYR A 101 -8.72 0.84 12.67
N LYS A 102 -9.68 -0.05 12.98
CA LYS A 102 -10.15 -1.13 12.09
C LYS A 102 -11.11 -0.59 11.03
N PHE A 103 -11.07 -1.16 9.82
CA PHE A 103 -11.90 -0.70 8.70
C PHE A 103 -13.40 -0.81 8.97
N PHE A 104 -13.81 -1.87 9.67
CA PHE A 104 -15.20 -2.15 9.98
C PHE A 104 -15.34 -2.66 11.40
N THR A 105 -16.50 -2.43 11.97
CA THR A 105 -16.88 -2.92 13.28
C THR A 105 -18.09 -3.80 13.15
N VAL A 106 -17.88 -5.08 13.41
CA VAL A 106 -18.91 -6.10 13.17
C VAL A 106 -19.87 -6.20 14.35
N ASN A 107 -19.37 -6.05 15.59
CA ASN A 107 -20.17 -6.30 16.79
C ASN A 107 -19.90 -5.31 17.95
N MET A 108 -18.92 -4.41 17.81
CA MET A 108 -18.50 -3.52 18.91
C MET A 108 -18.86 -2.08 18.60
N ASP A 109 -19.61 -1.44 19.51
CA ASP A 109 -19.96 -0.04 19.43
C ASP A 109 -18.93 0.81 20.19
N TYR A 110 -18.05 1.46 19.44
CA TYR A 110 -16.94 2.23 19.99
C TYR A 110 -17.43 3.48 20.72
N SER A 111 -18.62 4.00 20.42
CA SER A 111 -19.16 5.20 21.06
C SER A 111 -19.47 5.02 22.56
N LYS A 112 -19.60 3.77 23.00
CA LYS A 112 -19.96 3.40 24.39
C LYS A 112 -18.73 3.04 25.23
N LEU A 113 -17.53 3.02 24.66
CA LEU A 113 -16.31 2.60 25.35
C LEU A 113 -15.80 3.73 26.25
N LYS A 114 -15.80 3.48 27.56
CA LYS A 114 -15.26 4.40 28.56
C LYS A 114 -13.76 4.14 28.76
N LYS A 115 -13.02 5.21 29.08
CA LYS A 115 -11.62 5.09 29.49
C LYS A 115 -11.57 4.55 30.91
N ASP A 116 -11.14 3.30 31.07
CA ASP A 116 -11.10 2.60 32.37
C ASP A 116 -9.87 2.97 33.22
N ARG A 117 -8.84 3.59 32.61
CA ARG A 117 -7.57 3.89 33.28
C ARG A 117 -7.29 5.40 33.34
N PRO A 118 -6.68 5.88 34.43
CA PRO A 118 -6.25 7.28 34.56
C PRO A 118 -5.21 7.65 33.49
N ASP A 119 -5.15 8.92 33.15
CA ASP A 119 -4.14 9.48 32.26
C ASP A 119 -2.76 9.48 32.95
N PHE A 120 -1.72 9.06 32.21
CA PHE A 120 -0.32 9.01 32.66
C PHE A 120 0.51 10.14 32.06
#